data_AF-A0A1I7D5Z5-F1
#
_entry.id   AF-A0A1I7D5Z5-F1
#
_cell.length_a   1.000
_cell.length_b   1.000
_cell.length_c   1.000
_cell.angle_alpha   90.00
_cell.angle_beta   90.00
_cell.angle_gamma   90.00
#
_symmetry.space_group_name_H-M   'P 1'
#
loop_
_entity.id
_entity.type
_entity.pdbx_description
1 polymer ?
#
loop_
_entity_poly.entity_id
_entity_poly.type
_entity_poly.pdbx_seq_one_letter_code
_entity_poly.pdbx_strand_id
1 'polypeptide(L)'
;MWKWQTDLLTLQRDVQRAITQTKAALRTDASRREELDQLRIVLRLTRRLGDAMAWLILGLDRKAIHALGYGPPVPVSPEERHGDLGMQAIAAHLSSEGWGFPILHDVTDCLRVGDITFVKAGDDRSRGFRTVEVKTRVLSQQEVNGGDEQSISLSVTVISAEPPDTALGDNRPSLESEDIPVAPQSQAARRRPDRREERQFRRMANALTRRSAEDDTVVTIPGEGPVISSRFTSDAKSHWKDLRRVIRAARRDGYASVVADGAIMYVVLYSPTGITEELIRNERMQQDLLASGLVSTPDDRGWDSIVVNQVPDMRGGRDRRYLPFYLFEVPWNVVSDLLMNRLCIIALVNPGQVMRTLEADGFDVRASTRLDLSRDSFSLFSQAEGPDGNDYQLELGGLSYCIAETVHEFKSVEYVVEHAREMLRVARKVTLPRFVTDNAAG
;
A
#
# COMPACT_ATOMS: atom_id res chain seq x y z
N MET A 1 -20.33 4.38 -7.60
CA MET A 1 -19.00 3.87 -7.23
C MET A 1 -18.56 2.69 -8.10
N TRP A 2 -19.39 1.66 -8.33
CA TRP A 2 -19.07 0.58 -9.28
C TRP A 2 -18.68 1.08 -10.67
N LYS A 3 -19.54 1.91 -11.30
CA LYS A 3 -19.23 2.56 -12.59
C LYS A 3 -17.88 3.29 -12.60
N TRP A 4 -17.50 3.90 -11.49
CA TRP A 4 -16.24 4.62 -11.42
C TRP A 4 -15.03 3.66 -11.44
N GLN A 5 -15.14 2.49 -10.81
CA GLN A 5 -14.09 1.46 -10.89
C GLN A 5 -13.93 0.93 -12.32
N THR A 6 -15.04 0.67 -13.02
CA THR A 6 -14.99 0.21 -14.41
C THR A 6 -14.44 1.30 -15.32
N ASP A 7 -14.83 2.56 -15.15
CA ASP A 7 -14.30 3.69 -15.92
C ASP A 7 -12.78 3.87 -15.66
N LEU A 8 -12.34 3.73 -14.40
CA LEU A 8 -10.92 3.80 -14.03
C LEU A 8 -10.13 2.64 -14.63
N LEU A 9 -10.68 1.42 -14.62
CA LEU A 9 -10.06 0.25 -15.23
C LEU A 9 -9.88 0.46 -16.74
N THR A 10 -10.92 0.94 -17.43
CA THR A 10 -10.86 1.27 -18.86
C THR A 10 -9.77 2.29 -19.15
N LEU A 11 -9.71 3.39 -18.40
CA LEU A 11 -8.64 4.39 -18.53
C LEU A 11 -7.24 3.77 -18.34
N GLN A 12 -7.06 2.93 -17.32
CA GLN A 12 -5.78 2.26 -17.08
C GLN A 12 -5.38 1.33 -18.24
N ARG A 13 -6.35 0.63 -18.85
CA ARG A 13 -6.12 -0.21 -20.04
C ARG A 13 -5.75 0.63 -21.26
N ASP A 14 -6.44 1.73 -21.50
CA ASP A 14 -6.16 2.64 -22.62
C ASP A 14 -4.75 3.21 -22.51
N VAL A 15 -4.35 3.66 -21.31
CA VAL A 15 -2.98 4.14 -21.05
C VAL A 15 -1.96 3.00 -21.22
N GLN A 16 -2.27 1.79 -20.77
CA GLN A 16 -1.39 0.63 -20.96
C GLN A 16 -1.23 0.23 -22.44
N ARG A 17 -2.28 0.36 -23.25
CA ARG A 17 -2.22 0.21 -24.71
C ARG A 17 -1.31 1.27 -25.32
N ALA A 18 -1.51 2.54 -24.95
CA ALA A 18 -0.65 3.64 -25.42
C ALA A 18 0.82 3.40 -25.05
N ILE A 19 1.13 3.02 -23.80
CA ILE A 19 2.49 2.65 -23.37
C ILE A 19 3.08 1.55 -24.26
N THR A 20 2.29 0.53 -24.61
CA THR A 20 2.75 -0.59 -25.44
C THR A 20 3.08 -0.14 -26.86
N GLN A 21 2.22 0.71 -27.44
CA GLN A 21 2.43 1.31 -28.76
C GLN A 21 3.65 2.24 -28.77
N THR A 22 3.76 3.17 -27.82
CA THR A 22 4.88 4.11 -27.71
C THR A 22 6.21 3.37 -27.46
N LYS A 23 6.22 2.27 -26.68
CA LYS A 23 7.42 1.41 -26.52
C LYS A 23 7.85 0.76 -27.84
N ALA A 24 6.91 0.33 -28.68
CA ALA A 24 7.23 -0.24 -29.98
C ALA A 24 7.83 0.85 -30.90
N ALA A 25 7.24 2.04 -30.91
CA ALA A 25 7.74 3.20 -31.67
C ALA A 25 9.10 3.72 -31.18
N LEU A 26 9.40 3.61 -29.87
CA LEU A 26 10.68 4.03 -29.29
C LEU A 26 11.88 3.28 -29.89
N ARG A 27 11.66 2.07 -30.45
CA ARG A 27 12.71 1.32 -31.14
C ARG A 27 13.21 2.02 -32.41
N THR A 28 12.36 2.86 -33.01
CA THR A 28 12.65 3.60 -34.25
C THR A 28 12.81 5.11 -34.02
N ASP A 29 12.19 5.65 -32.97
CA ASP A 29 12.17 7.09 -32.68
C ASP A 29 12.45 7.36 -31.20
N ALA A 30 13.70 7.75 -30.90
CA ALA A 30 14.14 8.03 -29.54
C ALA A 30 13.44 9.24 -28.89
N SER A 31 12.84 10.14 -29.69
CA SER A 31 12.12 11.32 -29.17
C SER A 31 10.86 10.94 -28.37
N ARG A 32 10.33 9.72 -28.57
CA ARG A 32 9.17 9.17 -27.86
C ARG A 32 9.42 8.84 -26.38
N ARG A 33 10.66 9.02 -25.89
CA ARG A 33 11.01 8.67 -24.51
C ARG A 33 10.23 9.50 -23.49
N GLU A 34 10.09 10.79 -23.74
CA GLU A 34 9.36 11.70 -22.84
C GLU A 34 7.87 11.33 -22.77
N GLU A 35 7.24 11.09 -23.92
CA GLU A 35 5.84 10.62 -24.00
C GLU A 35 5.64 9.32 -23.21
N LEU A 36 6.55 8.35 -23.35
CA LEU A 36 6.50 7.10 -22.60
C LEU A 36 6.57 7.32 -21.09
N ASP A 37 7.43 8.24 -20.63
CA ASP A 37 7.57 8.54 -19.20
C ASP A 37 6.34 9.29 -18.66
N GLN A 38 5.74 10.18 -19.45
CA GLN A 38 4.45 10.82 -19.12
C GLN A 38 3.31 9.79 -19.00
N LEU A 39 3.17 8.89 -19.97
CA LEU A 39 2.15 7.83 -19.92
C LEU A 39 2.33 6.92 -18.70
N ARG A 40 3.57 6.60 -18.32
CA ARG A 40 3.85 5.84 -17.09
C ARG A 40 3.47 6.61 -15.83
N ILE A 41 3.66 7.93 -15.80
CA ILE A 41 3.19 8.78 -14.69
C ILE A 41 1.66 8.72 -14.61
N VAL A 42 0.96 8.89 -15.73
CA VAL A 42 -0.52 8.80 -15.77
C VAL A 42 -1.01 7.45 -15.26
N LEU A 43 -0.39 6.34 -15.68
CA LEU A 43 -0.74 5.00 -15.18
C LEU A 43 -0.52 4.87 -13.67
N ARG A 44 0.58 5.40 -13.13
CA ARG A 44 0.84 5.39 -11.68
C ARG A 44 -0.18 6.23 -10.91
N LEU A 45 -0.52 7.41 -11.41
CA LEU A 45 -1.49 8.30 -10.77
C LEU A 45 -2.89 7.67 -10.75
N THR A 46 -3.32 7.07 -11.86
CA THR A 46 -4.60 6.36 -11.94
C THR A 46 -4.65 5.14 -11.00
N ARG A 47 -3.54 4.39 -10.84
CA ARG A 47 -3.45 3.31 -9.85
C ARG A 47 -3.52 3.81 -8.40
N ARG A 48 -2.84 4.93 -8.09
CA ARG A 48 -2.92 5.57 -6.77
C ARG A 48 -4.29 6.12 -6.42
N LEU A 49 -5.05 6.53 -7.43
CA LEU A 49 -6.44 6.91 -7.26
C LEU A 49 -7.30 5.67 -6.87
N GLY A 50 -7.00 4.51 -7.47
CA GLY A 50 -7.55 3.23 -7.03
C GLY A 50 -7.12 2.83 -5.61
N ASP A 51 -5.86 3.08 -5.22
CA ASP A 51 -5.40 2.91 -3.83
C ASP A 51 -6.22 3.76 -2.88
N ALA A 52 -6.38 5.05 -3.16
CA ALA A 52 -7.16 5.96 -2.33
C ALA A 52 -8.59 5.47 -2.12
N MET A 53 -9.22 4.96 -3.19
CA MET A 53 -10.54 4.37 -3.10
C MET A 53 -10.54 3.11 -2.22
N ALA A 54 -9.59 2.19 -2.41
CA ALA A 54 -9.49 0.96 -1.61
C ALA A 54 -9.31 1.29 -0.12
N TRP A 55 -8.44 2.25 0.21
CA TRP A 55 -8.26 2.76 1.57
C TRP A 55 -9.56 3.30 2.16
N LEU A 56 -10.31 4.13 1.43
CA LEU A 56 -11.59 4.67 1.92
C LEU A 56 -12.64 3.59 2.15
N ILE A 57 -12.80 2.65 1.19
CA ILE A 57 -13.80 1.58 1.30
C ILE A 57 -13.45 0.62 2.44
N LEU A 58 -12.17 0.34 2.66
CA LEU A 58 -11.69 -0.46 3.79
C LEU A 58 -11.61 0.33 5.12
N GLY A 59 -12.11 1.57 5.17
CA GLY A 59 -12.22 2.34 6.42
C GLY A 59 -10.87 2.78 6.97
N LEU A 60 -9.87 2.97 6.10
CA LEU A 60 -8.48 3.28 6.46
C LEU A 60 -7.83 2.20 7.35
N ASP A 61 -8.36 0.97 7.35
CA ASP A 61 -7.80 -0.16 8.09
C ASP A 61 -6.46 -0.60 7.47
N ARG A 62 -5.36 -0.12 8.08
CA ARG A 62 -3.99 -0.48 7.70
C ARG A 62 -3.73 -1.98 7.78
N LYS A 63 -4.35 -2.68 8.74
CA LYS A 63 -4.16 -4.13 8.90
C LYS A 63 -4.78 -4.87 7.72
N ALA A 64 -5.96 -4.45 7.27
CA ALA A 64 -6.60 -4.97 6.06
C ALA A 64 -5.77 -4.70 4.80
N ILE A 65 -5.34 -3.45 4.59
CA ILE A 65 -4.50 -3.06 3.45
C ILE A 65 -3.20 -3.86 3.44
N HIS A 66 -2.55 -4.01 4.59
CA HIS A 66 -1.32 -4.78 4.73
C HIS A 66 -1.52 -6.26 4.40
N ALA A 67 -2.57 -6.87 4.96
CA ALA A 67 -2.89 -8.27 4.72
C ALA A 67 -3.14 -8.57 3.23
N LEU A 68 -3.85 -7.68 2.55
CA LEU A 68 -4.20 -7.85 1.13
C LEU A 68 -3.10 -7.37 0.17
N GLY A 69 -2.16 -6.53 0.61
CA GLY A 69 -1.14 -5.93 -0.25
C GLY A 69 0.08 -6.78 -0.55
N TYR A 70 0.20 -7.96 0.08
CA TYR A 70 1.32 -8.88 -0.13
C TYR A 70 1.37 -9.39 -1.57
N GLY A 71 2.43 -9.02 -2.31
CA GLY A 71 2.72 -9.56 -3.64
C GLY A 71 3.31 -8.53 -4.60
N PRO A 72 3.95 -8.98 -5.68
CA PRO A 72 4.46 -8.07 -6.70
C PRO A 72 3.31 -7.30 -7.37
N PRO A 73 3.58 -6.10 -7.92
CA PRO A 73 2.65 -5.44 -8.82
C PRO A 73 2.20 -6.37 -9.95
N VAL A 74 0.88 -6.39 -10.21
CA VAL A 74 0.31 -7.07 -11.37
C VAL A 74 0.08 -6.01 -12.46
N PRO A 75 0.63 -6.18 -13.67
CA PRO A 75 0.37 -5.26 -14.77
C PRO A 75 -1.10 -5.30 -15.18
N VAL A 76 -1.66 -4.15 -15.56
CA VAL A 76 -2.98 -4.10 -16.23
C VAL A 76 -2.85 -4.86 -17.56
N SER A 77 -3.77 -5.77 -17.88
CA SER A 77 -3.87 -6.29 -19.24
C SER A 77 -4.33 -5.17 -20.19
N PRO A 78 -3.63 -4.87 -21.30
CA PRO A 78 -4.06 -3.84 -22.25
C PRO A 78 -5.37 -4.19 -22.96
N GLU A 79 -5.64 -5.49 -23.13
CA GLU A 79 -6.83 -6.02 -23.78
C GLU A 79 -7.85 -6.43 -22.74
N GLU A 80 -9.11 -6.13 -23.02
CA GLU A 80 -10.23 -6.71 -22.28
C GLU A 80 -10.35 -8.19 -22.64
N ARG A 81 -10.23 -9.03 -21.62
CA ARG A 81 -10.32 -10.48 -21.74
C ARG A 81 -11.68 -10.94 -21.26
N HIS A 82 -12.11 -12.12 -21.72
CA HIS A 82 -13.30 -12.78 -21.16
C HIS A 82 -13.22 -12.95 -19.63
N GLY A 83 -12.00 -13.07 -19.08
CA GLY A 83 -11.75 -13.04 -17.64
C GLY A 83 -12.31 -11.80 -16.95
N ASP A 84 -12.11 -10.63 -17.56
CA ASP A 84 -12.52 -9.34 -17.03
C ASP A 84 -14.03 -9.16 -17.06
N LEU A 85 -14.68 -9.62 -18.14
CA LEU A 85 -16.14 -9.63 -18.27
C LEU A 85 -16.77 -10.54 -17.22
N GLY A 86 -16.22 -11.76 -17.05
CA GLY A 86 -16.66 -12.70 -16.02
C GLY A 86 -16.47 -12.14 -14.61
N MET A 87 -15.34 -11.48 -14.35
CA MET A 87 -15.06 -10.81 -13.07
C MET A 87 -16.06 -9.68 -12.78
N GLN A 88 -16.34 -8.81 -13.76
CA GLN A 88 -17.31 -7.72 -13.59
C GLN A 88 -18.74 -8.25 -13.39
N ALA A 89 -19.14 -9.26 -14.16
CA ALA A 89 -20.46 -9.88 -14.04
C ALA A 89 -20.66 -10.53 -12.67
N ILE A 90 -19.68 -11.32 -12.20
CA ILE A 90 -19.79 -11.98 -10.91
C ILE A 90 -19.68 -11.00 -9.74
N ALA A 91 -18.89 -9.93 -9.87
CA ALA A 91 -18.84 -8.86 -8.90
C ALA A 91 -20.22 -8.20 -8.72
N ALA A 92 -20.89 -7.86 -9.83
CA ALA A 92 -22.21 -7.27 -9.81
C ALA A 92 -23.25 -8.22 -9.20
N HIS A 93 -23.26 -9.49 -9.63
CA HIS A 93 -24.17 -10.51 -9.12
C HIS A 93 -23.98 -10.74 -7.61
N LEU A 94 -22.77 -11.06 -7.16
CA LEU A 94 -22.52 -11.30 -5.73
C LEU A 94 -22.79 -10.06 -4.86
N SER A 95 -22.53 -8.85 -5.39
CA SER A 95 -22.90 -7.62 -4.70
C SER A 95 -24.42 -7.50 -4.53
N SER A 96 -25.22 -7.86 -5.55
CA SER A 96 -26.68 -7.90 -5.45
C SER A 96 -27.19 -8.97 -4.48
N GLU A 97 -26.45 -10.07 -4.29
CA GLU A 97 -26.67 -11.11 -3.28
C GLU A 97 -26.20 -10.71 -1.87
N GLY A 98 -25.85 -9.43 -1.64
CA GLY A 98 -25.49 -8.93 -0.31
C GLY A 98 -24.09 -9.30 0.16
N TRP A 99 -23.18 -9.71 -0.73
CA TRP A 99 -21.78 -9.96 -0.34
C TRP A 99 -21.05 -8.68 0.07
N GLY A 100 -21.58 -7.52 -0.30
CA GLY A 100 -21.02 -6.20 0.01
C GLY A 100 -20.63 -5.44 -1.26
N PHE A 101 -19.92 -4.34 -1.07
CA PHE A 101 -19.41 -3.53 -2.16
C PHE A 101 -18.11 -4.14 -2.73
N PRO A 102 -18.05 -4.47 -4.03
CA PRO A 102 -16.86 -5.07 -4.62
C PRO A 102 -15.77 -4.02 -4.88
N ILE A 103 -14.53 -4.35 -4.52
CA ILE A 103 -13.31 -3.63 -4.91
C ILE A 103 -12.54 -4.50 -5.89
N LEU A 104 -12.33 -4.01 -7.11
CA LEU A 104 -11.50 -4.70 -8.11
C LEU A 104 -10.02 -4.50 -7.80
N HIS A 105 -9.25 -5.58 -7.68
CA HIS A 105 -7.82 -5.49 -7.37
C HIS A 105 -7.02 -4.92 -8.54
N ASP A 106 -7.55 -5.07 -9.76
CA ASP A 106 -6.97 -4.55 -10.99
C ASP A 106 -6.97 -3.02 -11.10
N VAL A 107 -7.75 -2.28 -10.30
CA VAL A 107 -7.72 -0.81 -10.35
C VAL A 107 -6.75 -0.18 -9.36
N THR A 108 -6.25 -0.96 -8.40
CA THR A 108 -5.45 -0.50 -7.26
C THR A 108 -4.07 -1.15 -7.30
N ASP A 109 -3.09 -0.53 -6.63
CA ASP A 109 -1.81 -1.14 -6.33
C ASP A 109 -1.70 -1.78 -4.95
N CYS A 110 -2.54 -1.40 -3.99
CA CYS A 110 -2.46 -1.84 -2.61
C CYS A 110 -3.18 -3.16 -2.30
N LEU A 111 -4.01 -3.68 -3.21
CA LEU A 111 -4.65 -5.01 -3.07
C LEU A 111 -4.09 -5.98 -4.11
N ARG A 112 -3.62 -7.15 -3.64
CA ARG A 112 -2.81 -8.11 -4.43
C ARG A 112 -3.15 -9.58 -4.19
N VAL A 113 -3.98 -9.85 -3.20
CA VAL A 113 -4.37 -11.21 -2.82
C VAL A 113 -5.82 -11.38 -3.24
N GLY A 114 -6.09 -12.26 -4.21
CA GLY A 114 -7.38 -12.36 -4.89
C GLY A 114 -7.55 -11.39 -6.06
N ASP A 115 -8.73 -11.40 -6.66
CA ASP A 115 -9.15 -10.55 -7.78
C ASP A 115 -10.17 -9.49 -7.35
N ILE A 116 -11.05 -9.85 -6.39
CA ILE A 116 -12.09 -8.98 -5.85
C ILE A 116 -12.10 -9.08 -4.33
N THR A 117 -12.23 -7.94 -3.64
CA THR A 117 -12.60 -7.90 -2.23
C THR A 117 -13.98 -7.28 -2.07
N PHE A 118 -14.93 -8.01 -1.51
CA PHE A 118 -16.24 -7.49 -1.14
C PHE A 118 -16.20 -6.94 0.27
N VAL A 119 -16.68 -5.72 0.49
CA VAL A 119 -16.72 -5.07 1.79
C VAL A 119 -18.17 -4.83 2.21
N LYS A 120 -18.59 -5.43 3.32
CA LYS A 120 -19.94 -5.21 3.86
C LYS A 120 -19.98 -3.87 4.60
N ALA A 121 -21.08 -3.14 4.46
CA ALA A 121 -21.32 -1.98 5.29
C ALA A 121 -21.47 -2.42 6.75
N GLY A 122 -20.85 -1.69 7.66
CA GLY A 122 -20.85 -1.93 9.09
C GLY A 122 -20.00 -0.89 9.80
N ASP A 123 -20.16 -0.79 11.11
CA ASP A 123 -19.29 0.03 11.96
C ASP A 123 -17.85 -0.50 11.88
N ASP A 124 -16.84 0.34 12.18
CA ASP A 124 -15.42 0.03 11.92
C ASP A 124 -14.95 -1.32 12.46
N ARG A 125 -15.54 -1.85 13.53
CA ARG A 125 -15.20 -3.16 14.12
C ARG A 125 -15.96 -4.34 13.53
N SER A 126 -17.08 -4.11 12.84
CA SER A 126 -17.92 -5.13 12.21
C SER A 126 -17.87 -5.08 10.68
N ARG A 127 -17.03 -4.21 10.09
CA ARG A 127 -16.80 -4.16 8.64
C ARG A 127 -16.07 -5.42 8.19
N GLY A 128 -16.84 -6.47 7.96
CA GLY A 128 -16.36 -7.69 7.34
C GLY A 128 -16.02 -7.42 5.87
N PHE A 129 -14.91 -7.99 5.42
CA PHE A 129 -14.65 -8.09 3.99
C PHE A 129 -14.31 -9.52 3.61
N ARG A 130 -14.57 -9.89 2.36
CA ARG A 130 -14.28 -11.21 1.82
C ARG A 130 -13.52 -11.06 0.51
N THR A 131 -12.40 -11.75 0.43
CA THR A 131 -11.59 -11.78 -0.79
C THR A 131 -11.88 -13.05 -1.57
N VAL A 132 -11.98 -12.89 -2.88
CA VAL A 132 -12.19 -14.00 -3.82
C VAL A 132 -11.23 -13.94 -4.99
N GLU A 133 -10.92 -15.11 -5.52
CA GLU A 133 -10.31 -15.31 -6.82
C GLU A 133 -11.42 -15.73 -7.80
N VAL A 134 -11.36 -15.21 -9.03
CA VAL A 134 -12.32 -15.50 -10.09
C VAL A 134 -11.63 -16.27 -11.20
N LYS A 135 -12.23 -17.40 -11.60
CA LYS A 135 -11.82 -18.16 -12.79
C LYS A 135 -12.92 -18.14 -13.81
N THR A 136 -12.60 -17.66 -15.01
CA THR A 136 -13.55 -17.59 -16.10
C THR A 136 -13.14 -18.54 -17.21
N ARG A 137 -14.10 -19.31 -17.73
CA ARG A 137 -13.95 -20.18 -18.89
C ARG A 137 -15.02 -19.83 -19.91
N VAL A 138 -14.61 -19.62 -21.17
CA VAL A 138 -15.55 -19.47 -22.28
C VAL A 138 -16.16 -20.84 -22.59
N LEU A 139 -17.49 -20.91 -22.60
CA LEU A 139 -18.26 -22.12 -22.94
C LEU A 139 -18.59 -22.13 -24.43
N SER A 140 -19.09 -20.99 -24.94
CA SER A 140 -19.41 -20.81 -26.35
C SER A 140 -19.27 -19.34 -26.75
N GLN A 141 -19.04 -19.12 -28.03
CA GLN A 141 -19.00 -17.81 -28.66
C GLN A 141 -19.75 -17.93 -29.99
N GLN A 142 -20.81 -17.13 -30.17
CA GLN A 142 -21.65 -17.12 -31.35
C GLN A 142 -21.80 -15.69 -31.86
N GLU A 143 -21.69 -15.50 -33.17
CA GLU A 143 -22.03 -14.22 -33.80
C GLU A 143 -23.55 -14.07 -33.84
N VAL A 144 -24.02 -12.88 -33.47
CA VAL A 144 -25.42 -12.49 -33.49
C VAL A 144 -25.57 -11.34 -34.48
N ASN A 145 -26.70 -11.27 -35.18
CA ASN A 145 -27.03 -10.15 -36.07
C ASN A 145 -25.99 -9.86 -37.18
N GLY A 146 -25.52 -10.88 -37.89
CA GLY A 146 -24.74 -10.68 -39.13
C GLY A 146 -23.27 -10.31 -38.94
N GLY A 147 -22.72 -10.50 -37.73
CA GLY A 147 -21.27 -10.41 -37.46
C GLY A 147 -20.85 -9.21 -36.61
N ASP A 148 -21.74 -8.23 -36.38
CA ASP A 148 -21.43 -7.03 -35.60
C ASP A 148 -21.58 -7.25 -34.09
N GLU A 149 -22.38 -8.23 -33.66
CA GLU A 149 -22.56 -8.58 -32.24
C GLU A 149 -22.04 -9.99 -31.95
N GLN A 150 -21.44 -10.19 -30.79
CA GLN A 150 -21.02 -11.51 -30.32
C GLN A 150 -21.70 -11.84 -29.00
N SER A 151 -22.39 -12.97 -28.96
CA SER A 151 -22.88 -13.59 -27.73
C SER A 151 -21.81 -14.54 -27.21
N ILE A 152 -21.35 -14.30 -25.98
CA ILE A 152 -20.32 -15.11 -25.33
C ILE A 152 -20.93 -15.70 -24.07
N SER A 153 -20.95 -17.04 -23.98
CA SER A 153 -21.34 -17.75 -22.76
C SER A 153 -20.10 -18.03 -21.91
N LEU A 154 -20.14 -17.65 -20.63
CA LEU A 154 -19.04 -17.78 -19.69
C LEU A 154 -19.44 -18.65 -18.49
N SER A 155 -18.58 -19.61 -18.13
CA SER A 155 -18.59 -20.26 -16.82
C SER A 155 -17.66 -19.50 -15.90
N VAL A 156 -18.20 -18.97 -14.79
CA VAL A 156 -17.43 -18.24 -13.79
C VAL A 156 -17.40 -19.02 -12.49
N THR A 157 -16.21 -19.36 -12.01
CA THR A 157 -15.97 -20.01 -10.71
C THR A 157 -15.42 -18.99 -9.74
N VAL A 158 -16.07 -18.86 -8.59
CA VAL A 158 -15.63 -18.01 -7.48
C VAL A 158 -14.97 -18.88 -6.43
N ILE A 159 -13.78 -18.48 -6.02
CA ILE A 159 -12.95 -19.21 -5.09
C ILE A 159 -12.69 -18.29 -3.89
N SER A 160 -12.98 -18.77 -2.66
CA SER A 160 -12.69 -18.03 -1.43
C SER A 160 -11.98 -18.91 -0.41
N ALA A 161 -11.13 -18.29 0.41
CA ALA A 161 -10.54 -18.94 1.59
C ALA A 161 -11.50 -18.92 2.79
N GLU A 162 -12.56 -18.11 2.71
CA GLU A 162 -13.57 -17.98 3.76
C GLU A 162 -14.80 -18.83 3.38
N PRO A 163 -15.44 -19.51 4.33
CA PRO A 163 -16.68 -20.22 4.06
C PRO A 163 -17.77 -19.20 3.65
N PRO A 164 -18.72 -19.60 2.79
CA PRO A 164 -19.89 -18.77 2.49
C PRO A 164 -20.64 -18.47 3.79
N ASP A 165 -21.18 -17.25 3.92
CA ASP A 165 -21.93 -16.87 5.13
C ASP A 165 -23.18 -17.74 5.23
N THR A 166 -23.25 -18.55 6.28
CA THR A 166 -24.46 -19.33 6.61
C THR A 166 -25.64 -18.42 6.99
N ALA A 167 -25.36 -17.16 7.37
CA ALA A 167 -26.35 -16.15 7.72
C ALA A 167 -27.11 -15.55 6.52
N LEU A 168 -26.73 -15.86 5.27
CA LEU A 168 -27.57 -15.54 4.11
C LEU A 168 -28.86 -16.41 4.03
N GLY A 169 -29.03 -17.34 4.98
CA GLY A 169 -30.19 -18.23 5.05
C GLY A 169 -30.18 -19.28 3.93
N ASP A 170 -31.15 -20.20 3.94
CA ASP A 170 -31.38 -21.15 2.84
C ASP A 170 -31.72 -20.47 1.50
N ASN A 171 -31.80 -19.13 1.48
CA ASN A 171 -31.57 -18.31 0.29
C ASN A 171 -30.10 -18.34 -0.12
N ARG A 172 -29.53 -19.55 -0.28
CA ARG A 172 -28.52 -19.70 -1.33
C ARG A 172 -29.17 -19.10 -2.57
N PRO A 173 -28.45 -18.28 -3.38
CA PRO A 173 -28.96 -17.96 -4.69
C PRO A 173 -29.37 -19.30 -5.30
N SER A 174 -30.66 -19.48 -5.55
CA SER A 174 -31.08 -20.44 -6.54
C SER A 174 -30.48 -19.86 -7.80
N LEU A 175 -29.22 -20.21 -8.05
CA LEU A 175 -28.78 -20.49 -9.38
C LEU A 175 -29.81 -21.53 -9.82
N GLU A 176 -30.92 -21.05 -10.38
CA GLU A 176 -31.59 -21.75 -11.45
C GLU A 176 -30.45 -21.93 -12.44
N SER A 177 -29.68 -22.99 -12.23
CA SER A 177 -29.10 -23.70 -13.33
C SER A 177 -30.33 -24.06 -14.13
N GLU A 178 -30.65 -23.21 -15.13
CA GLU A 178 -31.10 -23.79 -16.38
C GLU A 178 -30.25 -25.04 -16.55
N ASP A 179 -30.90 -26.19 -16.71
CA ASP A 179 -30.26 -27.49 -16.86
C ASP A 179 -29.31 -27.42 -18.05
N ILE A 180 -28.14 -26.81 -17.86
CA ILE A 180 -27.04 -26.82 -18.77
C ILE A 180 -26.64 -28.28 -18.71
N PRO A 181 -26.87 -29.06 -19.78
CA PRO A 181 -26.52 -30.46 -19.77
C PRO A 181 -25.06 -30.52 -19.38
N VAL A 182 -24.80 -31.07 -18.19
CA VAL A 182 -23.46 -31.24 -17.68
C VAL A 182 -22.79 -32.14 -18.70
N ALA A 183 -22.05 -31.52 -19.63
CA ALA A 183 -21.33 -32.25 -20.65
C ALA A 183 -20.56 -33.34 -19.92
N PRO A 184 -20.69 -34.62 -20.33
CA PRO A 184 -20.18 -35.75 -19.58
C PRO A 184 -18.76 -35.42 -19.19
N GLN A 185 -18.54 -35.21 -17.89
CA GLN A 185 -17.24 -34.89 -17.34
C GLN A 185 -16.40 -36.10 -17.69
N SER A 186 -15.67 -36.01 -18.80
CA SER A 186 -14.70 -37.03 -19.15
C SER A 186 -13.84 -37.16 -17.92
N GLN A 187 -13.67 -38.40 -17.45
CA GLN A 187 -12.81 -38.74 -16.31
C GLN A 187 -11.33 -38.50 -16.66
N ALA A 188 -11.03 -37.35 -17.25
CA ALA A 188 -9.70 -36.85 -17.46
C ALA A 188 -9.03 -36.80 -16.10
N ALA A 189 -8.01 -37.66 -15.95
CA ALA A 189 -7.20 -37.84 -14.77
C ALA A 189 -7.05 -36.52 -13.99
N ARG A 190 -7.40 -36.54 -12.70
CA ARG A 190 -7.29 -35.41 -11.76
C ARG A 190 -5.96 -34.68 -12.04
N ARG A 191 -6.03 -33.60 -12.84
CA ARG A 191 -4.86 -32.77 -13.14
C ARG A 191 -4.37 -32.31 -11.78
N ARG A 192 -3.11 -32.60 -11.47
CA ARG A 192 -2.49 -32.12 -10.22
C ARG A 192 -2.82 -30.63 -10.09
N PRO A 193 -3.25 -30.15 -8.91
CA PRO A 193 -3.57 -28.75 -8.71
C PRO A 193 -2.39 -27.91 -9.19
N ASP A 194 -2.69 -26.88 -9.98
CA ASP A 194 -1.65 -26.01 -10.50
C ASP A 194 -0.91 -25.38 -9.31
N ARG A 195 0.43 -25.48 -9.28
CA ARG A 195 1.27 -24.85 -8.25
C ARG A 195 1.00 -23.35 -8.13
N ARG A 196 0.49 -22.72 -9.19
CA ARG A 196 0.03 -21.33 -9.16
C ARG A 196 -1.22 -21.15 -8.31
N GLU A 197 -2.21 -22.02 -8.47
CA GLU A 197 -3.46 -21.98 -7.70
C GLU A 197 -3.16 -22.22 -6.22
N GLU A 198 -2.37 -23.24 -5.88
CA GLU A 198 -2.01 -23.53 -4.49
C GLU A 198 -1.30 -22.34 -3.82
N ARG A 199 -0.41 -21.65 -4.54
CA ARG A 199 0.24 -20.43 -4.05
C ARG A 199 -0.76 -19.30 -3.82
N GLN A 200 -1.75 -19.13 -4.71
CA GLN A 200 -2.77 -18.11 -4.56
C GLN A 200 -3.68 -18.40 -3.36
N PHE A 201 -4.13 -19.65 -3.20
CA PHE A 201 -4.88 -20.09 -2.02
C PHE A 201 -4.11 -19.86 -0.72
N ARG A 202 -2.82 -20.19 -0.71
CA ARG A 202 -1.96 -19.95 0.45
C ARG A 202 -1.86 -18.47 0.78
N ARG A 203 -1.74 -17.59 -0.23
CA ARG A 203 -1.74 -16.12 -0.03
C ARG A 203 -3.07 -15.64 0.54
N MET A 204 -4.19 -16.13 0.03
CA MET A 204 -5.53 -15.78 0.56
C MET A 204 -5.70 -16.24 2.01
N ALA A 205 -5.26 -17.46 2.34
CA ALA A 205 -5.26 -17.97 3.71
C ALA A 205 -4.35 -17.13 4.63
N ASN A 206 -3.12 -16.82 4.21
CA ASN A 206 -2.20 -15.98 4.97
C ASN A 206 -2.78 -14.56 5.20
N ALA A 207 -3.42 -13.97 4.20
CA ALA A 207 -4.09 -12.68 4.34
C ALA A 207 -5.25 -12.74 5.34
N LEU A 208 -6.06 -13.80 5.30
CA LEU A 208 -7.13 -14.04 6.26
C LEU A 208 -6.57 -14.17 7.68
N THR A 209 -5.51 -14.95 7.87
CA THR A 209 -4.82 -15.11 9.15
C THR A 209 -4.27 -13.78 9.67
N ARG A 210 -3.62 -12.97 8.82
CA ARG A 210 -3.10 -11.63 9.19
C ARG A 210 -4.22 -10.70 9.65
N ARG A 211 -5.33 -10.70 8.93
CA ARG A 211 -6.50 -9.87 9.24
C ARG A 211 -7.14 -10.27 10.56
N SER A 212 -7.36 -11.57 10.75
CA SER A 212 -8.08 -12.14 11.90
C SER A 212 -7.22 -12.29 13.16
N ALA A 213 -5.90 -12.12 13.05
CA ALA A 213 -5.00 -12.15 14.20
C ALA A 213 -5.49 -11.21 15.30
N GLU A 214 -5.64 -11.69 16.53
CA GLU A 214 -6.00 -10.82 17.65
C GLU A 214 -4.81 -9.90 17.98
N ASP A 215 -5.12 -8.69 18.46
CA ASP A 215 -4.07 -7.75 18.85
C ASP A 215 -3.34 -8.28 20.11
N ASP A 216 -2.02 -8.06 20.17
CA ASP A 216 -1.10 -8.62 21.17
C ASP A 216 -1.04 -10.16 21.21
N THR A 217 -1.37 -10.86 20.12
CA THR A 217 -1.24 -12.32 20.04
C THR A 217 -0.23 -12.76 18.98
N VAL A 218 0.52 -13.82 19.29
CA VAL A 218 1.41 -14.43 18.29
C VAL A 218 0.59 -15.37 17.41
N VAL A 219 0.61 -15.10 16.12
CA VAL A 219 -0.04 -15.96 15.13
C VAL A 219 1.02 -16.49 14.18
N THR A 220 1.05 -17.80 13.98
CA THR A 220 1.97 -18.42 13.02
C THR A 220 1.36 -18.36 11.63
N ILE A 221 2.07 -17.73 10.70
CA ILE A 221 1.68 -17.70 9.29
C ILE A 221 2.46 -18.79 8.54
N PRO A 222 1.77 -19.71 7.85
CA PRO A 222 2.43 -20.74 7.04
C PRO A 222 3.45 -20.16 6.06
N GLY A 223 4.72 -20.51 6.25
CA GLY A 223 5.84 -20.09 5.40
C GLY A 223 6.45 -18.72 5.72
N GLU A 224 5.92 -17.98 6.70
CA GLU A 224 6.41 -16.64 7.08
C GLU A 224 6.84 -16.54 8.55
N GLY A 225 6.54 -17.56 9.37
CA GLY A 225 6.90 -17.61 10.78
C GLY A 225 5.87 -16.94 11.71
N PRO A 226 6.20 -16.77 12.99
CA PRO A 226 5.34 -16.07 13.94
C PRO A 226 5.26 -14.57 13.61
N VAL A 227 4.06 -14.01 13.63
CA VAL A 227 3.82 -12.58 13.57
C VAL A 227 2.99 -12.14 14.77
N ILE A 228 3.16 -10.89 15.16
CA ILE A 228 2.32 -10.26 16.18
C ILE A 228 1.65 -9.05 15.55
N SER A 229 0.33 -8.95 15.69
CA SER A 229 -0.42 -7.73 15.39
C SER A 229 -0.58 -6.96 16.69
N SER A 230 -0.36 -5.65 16.68
CA SER A 230 -0.79 -4.78 17.77
C SER A 230 -1.50 -3.57 17.19
N ARG A 231 -2.50 -3.08 17.92
CA ARG A 231 -3.15 -1.80 17.60
C ARG A 231 -2.39 -0.70 18.30
N PHE A 232 -1.95 0.26 17.50
CA PHE A 232 -1.27 1.45 17.96
C PHE A 232 -2.11 2.68 17.63
N THR A 233 -2.37 3.49 18.64
CA THR A 233 -2.93 4.84 18.49
C THR A 233 -1.87 5.82 18.99
N SER A 234 -1.54 6.78 18.14
CA SER A 234 -0.54 7.80 18.42
C SER A 234 -1.22 9.12 18.70
N ASP A 235 -0.81 9.78 19.78
CA ASP A 235 -1.21 11.16 20.09
C ASP A 235 -0.23 12.18 19.49
N ALA A 236 0.86 11.69 18.88
CA ALA A 236 1.89 12.47 18.25
C ALA A 236 1.29 13.41 17.19
N LYS A 237 1.78 14.65 17.19
CA LYS A 237 1.28 15.69 16.29
C LYS A 237 1.58 15.34 14.84
N SER A 238 0.72 15.78 13.93
CA SER A 238 1.00 15.77 12.49
C SER A 238 1.55 17.12 12.03
N HIS A 239 2.40 17.10 11.01
CA HIS A 239 2.95 18.27 10.36
C HIS A 239 2.00 18.89 9.32
N TRP A 240 0.77 18.39 9.19
CA TRP A 240 -0.21 18.91 8.23
C TRP A 240 -0.44 20.41 8.36
N LYS A 241 -0.47 20.95 9.59
CA LYS A 241 -0.67 22.37 9.85
C LYS A 241 0.46 23.22 9.27
N ASP A 242 1.71 22.81 9.51
CA ASP A 242 2.87 23.51 8.99
C ASP A 242 2.99 23.33 7.47
N LEU A 243 2.68 22.13 6.96
CA LEU A 243 2.62 21.85 5.53
C LEU A 243 1.61 22.78 4.80
N ARG A 244 0.39 22.95 5.33
CA ARG A 244 -0.60 23.89 4.77
C ARG A 244 -0.12 25.34 4.82
N ARG A 245 0.70 25.73 5.81
CA ARG A 245 1.29 27.07 5.89
C ARG A 245 2.35 27.26 4.81
N VAL A 246 3.30 26.33 4.69
CA VAL A 246 4.38 26.40 3.71
C VAL A 246 3.87 26.28 2.28
N ILE A 247 2.84 25.46 2.00
CA ILE A 247 2.19 25.39 0.67
C ILE A 247 1.59 26.74 0.28
N ARG A 248 0.91 27.42 1.21
CA ARG A 248 0.34 28.76 0.93
C ARG A 248 1.42 29.81 0.68
N ALA A 249 2.55 29.74 1.39
CA ALA A 249 3.68 30.62 1.14
C ALA A 249 4.32 30.33 -0.22
N ALA A 250 4.61 29.07 -0.53
CA ALA A 250 5.16 28.65 -1.82
C ALA A 250 4.28 29.08 -3.00
N ARG A 251 2.95 28.98 -2.88
CA ARG A 251 2.04 29.47 -3.94
C ARG A 251 2.16 30.97 -4.24
N ARG A 252 2.54 31.78 -3.25
CA ARG A 252 2.76 33.23 -3.44
C ARG A 252 4.17 33.52 -3.94
N ASP A 253 5.16 32.83 -3.38
CA ASP A 253 6.57 33.22 -3.47
C ASP A 253 7.38 32.28 -4.39
N GLY A 254 6.75 31.26 -4.97
CA GLY A 254 7.36 30.18 -5.77
C GLY A 254 8.13 29.14 -4.96
N TYR A 255 8.52 29.48 -3.73
CA TYR A 255 9.33 28.67 -2.83
C TYR A 255 8.98 28.97 -1.37
N ALA A 256 8.87 27.93 -0.54
CA ALA A 256 8.91 28.09 0.91
C ALA A 256 9.44 26.80 1.58
N SER A 257 9.99 26.94 2.78
CA SER A 257 10.45 25.80 3.57
C SER A 257 10.01 25.91 5.04
N VAL A 258 10.03 24.78 5.75
CA VAL A 258 9.80 24.72 7.20
C VAL A 258 10.55 23.54 7.79
N VAL A 259 11.19 23.75 8.96
CA VAL A 259 11.79 22.68 9.76
C VAL A 259 10.75 22.18 10.77
N ALA A 260 10.57 20.87 10.82
CA ALA A 260 9.68 20.15 11.70
C ALA A 260 10.49 19.20 12.59
N ASP A 261 10.23 19.25 13.89
CA ASP A 261 10.85 18.42 14.94
C ASP A 261 12.38 18.41 14.98
N GLY A 262 13.05 19.39 14.34
CA GLY A 262 14.51 19.44 14.24
C GLY A 262 15.13 18.27 13.46
N ALA A 263 14.33 17.42 12.80
CA ALA A 263 14.81 16.25 12.06
C ALA A 263 14.34 16.22 10.60
N ILE A 264 13.26 16.92 10.27
CA ILE A 264 12.68 16.95 8.93
C ILE A 264 12.54 18.39 8.47
N MET A 265 12.93 18.69 7.24
CA MET A 265 12.62 19.95 6.59
C MET A 265 11.79 19.69 5.36
N TYR A 266 10.62 20.32 5.31
CA TYR A 266 9.76 20.31 4.14
C TYR A 266 10.06 21.53 3.29
N VAL A 267 10.43 21.30 2.04
CA VAL A 267 10.60 22.32 1.02
C VAL A 267 9.46 22.17 0.02
N VAL A 268 8.76 23.26 -0.23
CA VAL A 268 7.65 23.30 -1.17
C VAL A 268 7.98 24.27 -2.30
N LEU A 269 7.94 23.74 -3.52
CA LEU A 269 8.12 24.48 -4.76
C LEU A 269 6.76 24.61 -5.44
N TYR A 270 6.46 25.78 -5.99
CA TYR A 270 5.26 26.00 -6.76
C TYR A 270 5.56 26.78 -8.04
N SER A 271 4.95 26.34 -9.15
CA SER A 271 4.95 27.05 -10.41
C SER A 271 3.63 26.80 -11.14
N PRO A 272 2.92 27.85 -11.59
CA PRO A 272 1.66 27.67 -12.33
C PRO A 272 1.85 26.94 -13.66
N THR A 273 3.06 26.98 -14.24
CA THR A 273 3.41 26.31 -15.51
C THR A 273 4.06 24.94 -15.32
N GLY A 274 4.29 24.53 -14.07
CA GLY A 274 4.93 23.26 -13.74
C GLY A 274 6.33 23.42 -13.14
N ILE A 275 6.76 22.43 -12.36
CA ILE A 275 8.05 22.37 -11.70
C ILE A 275 9.13 21.93 -12.69
N THR A 276 10.18 22.73 -12.81
CA THR A 276 11.35 22.51 -13.69
C THR A 276 12.58 22.15 -12.85
N GLU A 277 13.63 21.62 -13.50
CA GLU A 277 14.91 21.37 -12.82
C GLU A 277 15.54 22.64 -12.25
N GLU A 278 15.38 23.78 -12.92
CA GLU A 278 15.88 25.08 -12.47
C GLU A 278 15.28 25.48 -11.12
N LEU A 279 13.96 25.31 -10.97
CA LEU A 279 13.28 25.56 -9.69
C LEU A 279 13.77 24.63 -8.57
N ILE A 280 14.17 23.40 -8.89
CA ILE A 280 14.73 22.45 -7.92
C ILE A 280 16.14 22.86 -7.49
N ARG A 281 16.93 23.46 -8.40
CA ARG A 281 18.29 23.95 -8.14
C ARG A 281 18.34 25.30 -7.41
N ASN A 282 17.21 25.77 -6.87
CA ASN A 282 17.11 27.05 -6.18
C ASN A 282 18.08 27.12 -4.98
N GLU A 283 18.97 28.12 -5.00
CA GLU A 283 19.99 28.35 -3.96
C GLU A 283 19.38 28.57 -2.56
N ARG A 284 18.15 29.07 -2.48
CA ARG A 284 17.42 29.24 -1.21
C ARG A 284 17.25 27.92 -0.47
N MET A 285 17.13 26.80 -1.18
CA MET A 285 17.05 25.47 -0.54
C MET A 285 18.32 25.13 0.23
N GLN A 286 19.48 25.46 -0.33
CA GLN A 286 20.76 25.21 0.34
C GLN A 286 20.95 26.14 1.54
N GLN A 287 20.59 27.42 1.39
CA GLN A 287 20.66 28.40 2.47
C GLN A 287 19.75 28.02 3.64
N ASP A 288 18.49 27.68 3.35
CA ASP A 288 17.54 27.28 4.38
C ASP A 288 17.96 25.94 5.04
N LEU A 289 18.54 25.00 4.29
CA LEU A 289 19.08 23.75 4.85
C LEU A 289 20.25 24.03 5.80
N LEU A 290 21.19 24.91 5.43
CA LEU A 290 22.30 25.29 6.31
C LEU A 290 21.81 26.04 7.55
N ALA A 291 20.79 26.89 7.41
CA ALA A 291 20.18 27.63 8.51
C ALA A 291 19.24 26.77 9.38
N SER A 292 18.78 25.62 8.88
CA SER A 292 17.78 24.78 9.54
C SER A 292 18.25 24.14 10.85
N GLY A 293 19.57 24.01 11.04
CA GLY A 293 20.16 23.22 12.12
C GLY A 293 19.99 21.71 11.95
N LEU A 294 19.39 21.23 10.84
CA LEU A 294 19.25 19.79 10.58
C LEU A 294 20.60 19.09 10.56
N VAL A 295 21.58 19.68 9.89
CA VAL A 295 22.96 19.22 9.90
C VAL A 295 23.68 20.00 10.98
N SER A 296 23.93 19.35 12.13
CA SER A 296 24.73 19.93 13.20
C SER A 296 26.22 19.90 12.84
N THR A 297 27.05 20.60 13.63
CA THR A 297 28.52 20.44 13.57
C THR A 297 28.90 18.97 13.64
N PRO A 298 29.99 18.55 12.96
CA PRO A 298 30.32 17.13 12.77
C PRO A 298 30.22 16.37 14.09
N ASP A 299 29.24 15.47 14.17
CA ASP A 299 29.11 14.48 15.24
C ASP A 299 30.20 13.42 15.06
N ASP A 300 30.89 13.08 16.15
CA ASP A 300 31.91 12.04 16.19
C ASP A 300 31.39 10.68 15.69
N ARG A 301 30.07 10.45 15.75
CA ARG A 301 29.42 9.21 15.28
C ARG A 301 29.18 9.15 13.77
N GLY A 302 29.34 10.26 13.04
CA GLY A 302 29.09 10.30 11.59
C GLY A 302 27.62 10.06 11.20
N TRP A 303 26.67 10.32 12.11
CA TRP A 303 25.24 10.08 11.89
C TRP A 303 24.53 11.18 11.08
N ASP A 304 25.14 12.35 10.96
CA ASP A 304 24.54 13.45 10.23
C ASP A 304 24.59 13.19 8.72
N SER A 305 23.47 12.71 8.19
CA SER A 305 23.21 12.54 6.76
C SER A 305 21.89 13.22 6.40
N ILE A 306 21.71 13.58 5.14
CA ILE A 306 20.44 14.10 4.63
C ILE A 306 19.91 13.16 3.57
N VAL A 307 18.73 12.59 3.85
CA VAL A 307 17.97 11.81 2.88
C VAL A 307 16.92 12.70 2.22
N VAL A 308 16.94 12.76 0.90
CA VAL A 308 16.01 13.57 0.09
C VAL A 308 14.88 12.70 -0.43
N ASN A 309 13.64 13.11 -0.17
CA ASN A 309 12.43 12.42 -0.63
C ASN A 309 11.48 13.39 -1.31
N GLN A 310 10.88 12.98 -2.42
CA GLN A 310 9.74 13.68 -3.02
C GLN A 310 8.44 13.08 -2.49
N VAL A 311 7.48 13.92 -2.12
CA VAL A 311 6.15 13.52 -1.61
C VAL A 311 5.05 14.18 -2.46
N PRO A 312 4.22 13.41 -3.19
CA PRO A 312 4.32 11.97 -3.38
C PRO A 312 5.51 11.59 -4.26
N ASP A 313 6.05 10.38 -4.10
CA ASP A 313 7.13 9.91 -4.96
C ASP A 313 6.60 9.65 -6.37
N MET A 314 7.11 10.36 -7.37
CA MET A 314 6.67 10.21 -8.76
C MET A 314 7.41 9.13 -9.54
N ARG A 315 8.53 8.60 -9.01
CA ARG A 315 9.41 7.65 -9.73
C ARG A 315 8.87 6.22 -9.73
N GLY A 316 7.94 5.90 -8.83
CA GLY A 316 7.36 4.56 -8.71
C GLY A 316 8.31 3.59 -8.00
N GLY A 317 7.76 2.68 -7.22
CA GLY A 317 8.54 1.69 -6.45
C GLY A 317 8.39 1.77 -4.94
N ARG A 318 7.53 2.67 -4.43
CA ARG A 318 7.33 2.79 -2.99
C ARG A 318 6.17 1.97 -2.45
N ASP A 319 6.28 1.82 -1.14
CA ASP A 319 5.42 1.03 -0.29
C ASP A 319 3.96 1.43 -0.38
N ARG A 320 3.10 0.44 -0.65
CA ARG A 320 1.63 0.60 -0.73
C ARG A 320 0.97 0.73 0.65
N ARG A 321 1.80 0.72 1.69
CA ARG A 321 1.42 0.80 3.09
C ARG A 321 1.15 2.21 3.57
N TYR A 322 1.55 3.23 2.82
CA TYR A 322 1.30 4.63 3.19
C TYR A 322 0.00 5.16 2.60
N LEU A 323 -0.57 6.14 3.28
CA LEU A 323 -1.75 6.86 2.84
C LEU A 323 -1.54 7.46 1.44
N PRO A 324 -2.38 7.13 0.45
CA PRO A 324 -2.30 7.72 -0.88
C PRO A 324 -2.48 9.23 -0.82
N PHE A 325 -1.70 9.98 -1.62
CA PHE A 325 -1.71 11.45 -1.55
C PHE A 325 -3.06 12.11 -1.91
N TYR A 326 -3.94 11.38 -2.58
CA TYR A 326 -5.34 11.79 -2.81
C TYR A 326 -6.14 11.93 -1.51
N LEU A 327 -5.69 11.29 -0.42
CA LEU A 327 -6.31 11.32 0.92
C LEU A 327 -5.56 12.21 1.91
N PHE A 328 -4.58 12.99 1.44
CA PHE A 328 -3.86 13.94 2.29
C PHE A 328 -4.79 14.99 2.87
N GLU A 329 -4.52 15.44 4.10
CA GLU A 329 -5.29 16.47 4.79
C GLU A 329 -4.97 17.88 4.28
N VAL A 330 -5.08 18.08 2.96
CA VAL A 330 -4.87 19.33 2.26
C VAL A 330 -6.07 19.64 1.36
N PRO A 331 -6.34 20.92 1.04
CA PRO A 331 -7.42 21.26 0.13
C PRO A 331 -7.26 20.62 -1.26
N TRP A 332 -8.36 20.30 -1.94
CA TRP A 332 -8.34 19.61 -3.23
C TRP A 332 -7.53 20.33 -4.32
N ASN A 333 -7.47 21.66 -4.29
CA ASN A 333 -6.62 22.41 -5.24
C ASN A 333 -5.12 22.10 -5.05
N VAL A 334 -4.67 21.73 -3.86
CA VAL A 334 -3.29 21.27 -3.59
C VAL A 334 -3.06 19.91 -4.26
N VAL A 335 -4.00 18.97 -4.09
CA VAL A 335 -3.95 17.67 -4.77
C VAL A 335 -3.92 17.85 -6.28
N SER A 336 -4.75 18.75 -6.82
CA SER A 336 -4.74 19.10 -8.24
C SER A 336 -3.39 19.70 -8.70
N ASP A 337 -2.77 20.57 -7.90
CA ASP A 337 -1.45 21.10 -8.24
C ASP A 337 -0.35 20.02 -8.24
N LEU A 338 -0.40 19.07 -7.29
CA LEU A 338 0.49 17.91 -7.28
C LEU A 338 0.32 17.04 -8.53
N LEU A 339 -0.94 16.79 -8.94
CA LEU A 339 -1.27 16.01 -10.14
C LEU A 339 -0.74 16.66 -11.43
N MET A 340 -0.85 17.98 -11.52
CA MET A 340 -0.42 18.75 -12.68
C MET A 340 1.07 19.10 -12.65
N ASN A 341 1.84 18.52 -11.70
CA ASN A 341 3.25 18.86 -11.49
C ASN A 341 3.48 20.37 -11.30
N ARG A 342 2.50 21.11 -10.77
CA ARG A 342 2.60 22.55 -10.44
C ARG A 342 3.10 22.79 -9.02
N LEU A 343 2.98 21.78 -8.16
CA LEU A 343 3.47 21.77 -6.79
C LEU A 343 4.39 20.57 -6.60
N CYS A 344 5.52 20.76 -5.92
CA CYS A 344 6.40 19.68 -5.49
C CYS A 344 6.72 19.85 -4.01
N ILE A 345 6.59 18.78 -3.23
CA ILE A 345 7.00 18.74 -1.83
C ILE A 345 8.23 17.84 -1.75
N ILE A 346 9.31 18.38 -1.21
CA ILE A 346 10.55 17.68 -0.93
C ILE A 346 10.70 17.60 0.59
N ALA A 347 10.90 16.40 1.13
CA ALA A 347 11.25 16.18 2.52
C ALA A 347 12.74 15.85 2.62
N LEU A 348 13.48 16.71 3.30
CA LEU A 348 14.88 16.51 3.68
C LEU A 348 14.89 15.97 5.11
N VAL A 349 15.41 14.77 5.31
CA VAL A 349 15.35 14.07 6.59
C VAL A 349 16.76 13.83 7.09
N ASN A 350 17.06 14.22 8.32
CA ASN A 350 18.25 13.75 9.02
C ASN A 350 17.89 12.53 9.90
N PRO A 351 18.17 11.29 9.44
CA PRO A 351 17.89 10.09 10.24
C PRO A 351 18.69 10.07 11.55
N GLY A 352 19.88 10.68 11.60
CA GLY A 352 20.66 10.81 12.83
C GLY A 352 19.92 11.56 13.94
N GLN A 353 19.14 12.60 13.61
CA GLN A 353 18.32 13.31 14.61
C GLN A 353 17.17 12.43 15.13
N VAL A 354 16.57 11.60 14.28
CA VAL A 354 15.57 10.62 14.70
C VAL A 354 16.20 9.60 15.66
N MET A 355 17.40 9.10 15.35
CA MET A 355 18.15 8.18 16.20
C MET A 355 18.49 8.80 17.55
N ARG A 356 18.98 10.04 17.59
CA ARG A 356 19.25 10.76 18.85
C ARG A 356 17.98 10.94 19.67
N THR A 357 16.84 11.16 19.03
CA THR A 357 15.54 11.25 19.73
C THR A 357 15.14 9.91 20.35
N LEU A 358 15.40 8.79 19.66
CA LEU A 358 15.21 7.45 20.22
C LEU A 358 16.19 7.17 21.38
N GLU A 359 17.46 7.57 21.27
CA GLU A 359 18.43 7.42 22.37
C GLU A 359 18.05 8.25 23.59
N ALA A 360 17.58 9.48 23.39
CA ALA A 360 17.08 10.34 24.45
C ALA A 360 15.86 9.71 25.17
N ASP A 361 15.15 8.80 24.50
CA ASP A 361 14.06 8.01 25.08
C ASP A 361 14.52 6.71 25.76
N GLY A 362 15.82 6.46 25.84
CA GLY A 362 16.41 5.32 26.55
C GLY A 362 16.62 4.07 25.71
N PHE A 363 16.54 4.16 24.38
CA PHE A 363 16.90 3.05 23.50
C PHE A 363 18.40 3.06 23.15
N ASP A 364 19.00 1.88 22.96
CA ASP A 364 20.34 1.71 22.37
C ASP A 364 20.21 1.65 20.85
N VAL A 365 20.73 2.64 20.13
CA VAL A 365 20.61 2.74 18.66
C VAL A 365 21.94 2.39 18.00
N ARG A 366 21.93 1.41 17.10
CA ARG A 366 23.11 1.03 16.31
C ARG A 366 22.85 1.31 14.83
N ALA A 367 23.47 2.37 14.32
CA ALA A 367 23.44 2.72 12.91
C ALA A 367 24.26 1.71 12.07
N SER A 368 23.79 1.43 10.86
CA SER A 368 24.63 0.79 9.85
C SER A 368 25.59 1.82 9.22
N THR A 369 26.57 1.34 8.45
CA THR A 369 27.55 2.21 7.78
C THR A 369 26.93 3.16 6.75
N ARG A 370 25.70 2.88 6.30
CA ARG A 370 24.97 3.73 5.35
C ARG A 370 23.60 4.09 5.91
N LEU A 371 23.49 5.33 6.35
CA LEU A 371 22.23 5.92 6.79
C LEU A 371 21.38 6.33 5.58
N ASP A 372 20.52 5.41 5.14
CA ASP A 372 19.40 5.71 4.26
C ASP A 372 18.07 5.39 4.96
N LEU A 373 16.93 5.54 4.26
CA LEU A 373 15.63 5.14 4.79
C LEU A 373 15.30 3.67 4.47
N SER A 374 16.31 2.83 4.20
CA SER A 374 16.09 1.41 3.93
C SER A 374 15.89 0.62 5.23
N ARG A 375 15.51 -0.66 5.07
CA ARG A 375 15.21 -1.57 6.18
C ARG A 375 16.33 -1.68 7.20
N ASP A 376 17.58 -1.64 6.72
CA ASP A 376 18.78 -2.03 7.48
C ASP A 376 19.65 -0.80 7.83
N SER A 377 19.03 0.37 7.88
CA SER A 377 19.72 1.63 8.18
C SER A 377 20.13 1.75 9.65
N PHE A 378 19.38 1.15 10.56
CA PHE A 378 19.73 1.01 11.98
C PHE A 378 18.94 -0.11 12.65
N SER A 379 19.50 -0.63 13.74
CA SER A 379 18.82 -1.51 14.69
C SER A 379 18.61 -0.77 16.00
N LEU A 380 17.46 -1.02 16.63
CA LEU A 380 17.08 -0.46 17.92
C LEU A 380 17.11 -1.57 18.98
N PHE A 381 17.75 -1.32 20.12
CA PHE A 381 17.85 -2.27 21.22
C PHE A 381 17.26 -1.68 22.50
N SER A 382 16.70 -2.54 23.34
CA SER A 382 16.26 -2.17 24.69
C SER A 382 16.48 -3.33 25.66
N GLN A 383 16.78 -3.01 26.91
CA GLN A 383 16.87 -4.02 27.98
C GLN A 383 15.49 -4.30 28.56
N ALA A 384 15.22 -5.55 28.89
CA ALA A 384 14.00 -5.98 29.55
C ALA A 384 14.26 -7.17 30.47
N GLU A 385 13.75 -7.10 31.70
CA GLU A 385 13.73 -8.25 32.62
C GLU A 385 12.68 -9.26 32.13
N GLY A 386 13.10 -10.52 32.02
CA GLY A 386 12.22 -11.64 31.68
C GLY A 386 11.40 -12.13 32.86
N PRO A 387 10.39 -12.99 32.61
CA PRO A 387 9.59 -13.58 33.69
C PRO A 387 10.38 -14.50 34.62
N ASP A 388 11.59 -14.89 34.23
CA ASP A 388 12.54 -15.66 35.03
C ASP A 388 13.53 -14.78 35.84
N GLY A 389 13.39 -13.45 35.76
CA GLY A 389 14.25 -12.49 36.46
C GLY A 389 15.60 -12.23 35.79
N ASN A 390 15.85 -12.80 34.59
CA ASN A 390 17.06 -12.52 33.83
C ASN A 390 16.90 -11.27 32.96
N ASP A 391 18.00 -10.55 32.72
CA ASP A 391 18.01 -9.42 31.80
C ASP A 391 18.20 -9.88 30.34
N TYR A 392 17.32 -9.41 29.46
CA TYR A 392 17.36 -9.67 28.03
C TYR A 392 17.56 -8.40 27.24
N GLN A 393 18.43 -8.47 26.22
CA GLN A 393 18.51 -7.46 25.19
C GLN A 393 17.55 -7.78 24.04
N LEU A 394 16.56 -6.92 23.83
CA LEU A 394 15.57 -7.06 22.75
C LEU A 394 15.97 -6.19 21.57
N GLU A 395 16.02 -6.77 20.36
CA GLU A 395 16.16 -6.03 19.11
C GLU A 395 14.77 -5.73 18.51
N LEU A 396 14.51 -4.46 18.22
CA LEU A 396 13.27 -3.96 17.65
C LEU A 396 13.50 -3.61 16.16
N GLY A 397 13.14 -4.54 15.27
CA GLY A 397 13.34 -4.39 13.83
C GLY A 397 12.23 -3.62 13.11
N GLY A 398 12.53 -3.08 11.92
CA GLY A 398 11.52 -2.55 11.00
C GLY A 398 11.08 -1.09 11.23
N LEU A 399 11.71 -0.35 12.15
CA LEU A 399 11.38 1.06 12.42
C LEU A 399 11.65 2.02 11.26
N SER A 400 12.51 1.63 10.31
CA SER A 400 12.68 2.35 9.03
C SER A 400 11.35 2.55 8.29
N TYR A 401 10.37 1.66 8.46
CA TYR A 401 9.01 1.85 7.96
C TYR A 401 8.28 3.01 8.62
N CYS A 402 8.44 3.17 9.92
CA CYS A 402 7.82 4.27 10.67
C CYS A 402 8.44 5.61 10.27
N ILE A 403 9.74 5.65 9.98
CA ILE A 403 10.38 6.87 9.47
C ILE A 403 9.86 7.21 8.07
N ALA A 404 9.78 6.22 7.18
CA ALA A 404 9.23 6.44 5.85
C ALA A 404 7.74 6.86 5.90
N GLU A 405 6.95 6.29 6.80
CA GLU A 405 5.57 6.73 7.09
C GLU A 405 5.53 8.17 7.60
N THR A 406 6.43 8.53 8.51
CA THR A 406 6.58 9.90 9.02
C THR A 406 6.78 10.92 7.90
N VAL A 407 7.60 10.56 6.91
CA VAL A 407 7.86 11.38 5.72
C VAL A 407 6.64 11.46 4.80
N HIS A 408 6.02 10.31 4.49
CA HIS A 408 4.95 10.24 3.49
C HIS A 408 3.58 10.70 4.00
N GLU A 409 3.35 10.61 5.30
CA GLU A 409 2.10 10.97 5.95
C GLU A 409 2.23 12.16 6.89
N PHE A 410 3.40 12.83 6.85
CA PHE A 410 3.68 14.05 7.61
C PHE A 410 3.41 13.86 9.10
N LYS A 411 3.87 12.74 9.66
CA LYS A 411 3.86 12.50 11.12
C LYS A 411 5.07 13.19 11.75
N SER A 412 5.03 13.36 13.07
CA SER A 412 6.16 13.83 13.87
C SER A 412 7.18 12.73 14.15
N VAL A 413 8.38 13.13 14.56
CA VAL A 413 9.40 12.19 15.06
C VAL A 413 8.91 11.47 16.31
N GLU A 414 8.08 12.13 17.13
CA GLU A 414 7.43 11.54 18.30
C GLU A 414 6.60 10.30 17.95
N TYR A 415 5.97 10.25 16.76
CA TYR A 415 5.28 9.06 16.26
C TYR A 415 6.20 7.83 16.19
N VAL A 416 7.45 8.01 15.74
CA VAL A 416 8.45 6.92 15.65
C VAL A 416 8.83 6.42 17.05
N VAL A 417 9.00 7.33 18.00
CA VAL A 417 9.31 7.00 19.41
C VAL A 417 8.15 6.26 20.06
N GLU A 418 6.92 6.76 19.93
CA GLU A 418 5.72 6.09 20.43
C GLU A 418 5.55 4.70 19.83
N HIS A 419 5.83 4.53 18.54
CA HIS A 419 5.80 3.22 17.89
C HIS A 419 6.86 2.27 18.43
N ALA A 420 8.09 2.75 18.67
CA ALA A 420 9.16 1.96 19.27
C ALA A 420 8.82 1.51 20.71
N ARG A 421 8.23 2.40 21.51
CA ARG A 421 7.73 2.05 22.86
C ARG A 421 6.63 1.00 22.80
N GLU A 422 5.72 1.11 21.85
CA GLU A 422 4.65 0.15 21.65
C GLU A 422 5.19 -1.23 21.22
N MET A 423 6.17 -1.26 20.30
CA MET A 423 6.88 -2.50 19.95
C MET A 423 7.55 -3.13 21.17
N LEU A 424 8.21 -2.34 22.02
CA LEU A 424 8.83 -2.83 23.25
C LEU A 424 7.79 -3.38 24.24
N ARG A 425 6.65 -2.70 24.41
CA ARG A 425 5.53 -3.16 25.25
C ARG A 425 5.05 -4.52 24.78
N VAL A 426 4.82 -4.69 23.48
CA VAL A 426 4.37 -5.95 22.87
C VAL A 426 5.43 -7.03 23.04
N ALA A 427 6.70 -6.73 22.79
CA ALA A 427 7.80 -7.68 22.95
C ALA A 427 7.91 -8.19 24.39
N ARG A 428 7.79 -7.31 25.39
CA ARG A 428 7.79 -7.69 26.82
C ARG A 428 6.58 -8.52 27.21
N LYS A 429 5.39 -8.16 26.72
CA LYS A 429 4.14 -8.85 27.07
C LYS A 429 4.00 -10.22 26.42
N VAL A 430 4.48 -10.37 25.19
CA VAL A 430 4.14 -11.49 24.32
C VAL A 430 5.36 -12.31 23.92
N THR A 431 6.39 -11.66 23.38
CA THR A 431 7.55 -12.35 22.80
C THR A 431 8.45 -12.95 23.87
N LEU A 432 8.79 -12.16 24.90
CA LEU A 432 9.75 -12.56 25.91
C LEU A 432 9.27 -13.76 26.76
N PRO A 433 8.02 -13.81 27.28
CA PRO A 433 7.56 -14.97 28.02
C PRO A 433 7.56 -16.26 27.20
N ARG A 434 7.24 -16.15 25.91
CA ARG A 434 7.28 -17.29 24.99
C ARG A 434 8.71 -17.78 24.77
N PHE A 435 9.64 -16.87 24.52
CA PHE A 435 11.06 -17.21 24.34
C PHE A 435 11.65 -17.94 25.56
N VAL A 436 11.35 -17.47 26.78
CA VAL A 436 11.79 -18.12 28.02
C VAL A 436 11.18 -19.52 28.15
N THR A 437 9.89 -19.66 27.86
CA THR A 437 9.19 -20.95 27.92
C THR A 437 9.75 -21.95 26.91
N ASP A 438 9.99 -21.51 25.67
CA ASP A 438 10.50 -22.36 24.59
C ASP A 438 11.95 -22.83 24.88
N ASN A 439 12.80 -21.99 25.48
CA ASN A 439 14.16 -22.37 25.87
C ASN A 439 14.24 -23.22 27.14
N ALA A 440 13.27 -23.12 28.05
CA ALA A 440 13.22 -23.99 29.23
C ALA A 440 12.81 -25.44 28.88
N ALA A 441 12.19 -25.65 27.72
CA ALA A 441 11.69 -26.94 27.27
C ALA A 441 12.67 -27.72 26.37
N GLY A 442 13.73 -27.08 25.86
CA GLY A 442 14.76 -27.67 25.01
C GLY A 442 16.04 -27.95 25.77
#